data_AF-A0A7V4G1A6-F1
#
_entry.id   AF-A0A7V4G1A6-F1
#
_cell.length_a   1.000
_cell.length_b   1.000
_cell.length_c   1.000
_cell.angle_alpha   90.00
_cell.angle_beta   90.00
_cell.angle_gamma   90.00
#
_symmetry.space_group_name_H-M   'P 1'
#
loop_
_entity.id
_entity.type
_entity.pdbx_description
1 polymer ?
#
loop_
_entity_poly.entity_id
_entity_poly.type
_entity_poly.pdbx_seq_one_letter_code
_entity_poly.pdbx_strand_id
1 'polypeptide(L)'
;MSANIELLVNKDYRYGFTTEIEADTLPPGLDEGVIREISRRKNEPEWLLEWRLKAYRRWLTMSEPHWSNVRYQPIDYQAISYYSAPRTPRLGSLEEL
;
A
#
# COMPACT_ATOMS: atom_id res chain seq x y z
N MET A 1 31.63 33.20 -7.15
CA MET A 1 30.16 33.34 -7.09
C MET A 1 29.43 31.98 -7.03
N SER A 2 30.02 30.89 -7.53
CA SER A 2 29.41 29.55 -7.59
C SER A 2 29.40 28.76 -6.26
N ALA A 3 30.41 28.93 -5.42
CA ALA A 3 30.59 28.17 -4.17
C ALA A 3 29.44 28.33 -3.15
N ASN A 4 28.76 29.48 -3.12
CA ASN A 4 27.64 29.70 -2.19
C ASN A 4 26.36 28.96 -2.62
N ILE A 5 26.18 28.72 -3.92
CA ILE A 5 25.01 28.02 -4.46
C ILE A 5 25.13 26.52 -4.18
N GLU A 6 26.31 25.94 -4.38
CA GLU A 6 26.59 24.52 -4.07
C GLU A 6 26.33 24.19 -2.58
N LEU A 7 26.64 25.13 -1.68
CA LEU A 7 26.45 24.96 -0.23
C LEU A 7 24.97 25.10 0.20
N LEU A 8 24.15 25.81 -0.59
CA LEU A 8 22.70 25.90 -0.39
C LEU A 8 21.96 24.69 -0.97
N VAL A 9 22.44 24.14 -2.09
CA VAL A 9 21.85 22.97 -2.77
C VAL A 9 22.16 21.67 -2.02
N ASN A 10 23.35 21.52 -1.45
CA ASN A 10 23.75 20.32 -0.68
C ASN A 10 23.30 20.34 0.80
N LYS A 11 22.40 21.25 1.20
CA LYS A 11 21.85 21.21 2.56
C LYS A 11 20.70 20.22 2.63
N ASP A 12 20.88 19.19 3.46
CA ASP A 12 19.81 18.27 3.80
C ASP A 12 18.63 19.01 4.42
N TYR A 13 17.42 18.66 3.97
CA TYR A 13 16.19 19.27 4.46
C TYR A 13 15.96 18.88 5.94
N ARG A 14 16.25 19.81 6.85
CA ARG A 14 16.23 19.57 8.30
C ARG A 14 14.83 19.42 8.92
N TYR A 15 13.76 19.70 8.17
CA TYR A 15 12.40 19.84 8.72
C TYR A 15 11.41 18.80 8.17
N GLY A 16 11.83 17.54 8.07
CA GLY A 16 10.94 16.44 7.73
C GLY A 16 9.99 16.12 8.88
N PHE A 17 8.71 16.43 8.75
CA PHE A 17 7.70 15.94 9.68
C PHE A 17 7.44 14.46 9.37
N THR A 18 7.72 13.59 10.34
CA THR A 18 7.39 12.16 10.28
C THR A 18 6.62 11.79 11.53
N THR A 19 5.61 10.96 11.37
CA THR A 19 4.84 10.40 12.48
C THR A 19 4.87 8.90 12.31
N GLU A 20 5.41 8.20 13.31
CA GLU A 20 5.31 6.75 13.32
C GLU A 20 3.88 6.36 13.68
N ILE A 21 3.24 5.64 12.76
CA ILE A 21 1.89 5.10 12.96
C ILE A 21 2.04 3.59 12.95
N GLU A 22 1.65 2.94 14.04
CA GLU A 22 1.54 1.49 14.05
C GLU A 22 0.50 1.06 13.03
N ALA A 23 0.84 0.14 12.13
CA ALA A 23 -0.07 -0.41 11.14
C ALA A 23 -0.24 -1.91 11.33
N ASP A 24 -1.44 -2.41 11.07
CA ASP A 24 -1.70 -3.83 10.89
C ASP A 24 -1.59 -4.14 9.39
N THR A 25 -0.54 -4.86 9.03
CA THR A 25 -0.16 -5.15 7.66
C THR A 25 -0.13 -6.67 7.46
N LEU A 26 -0.76 -7.14 6.38
CA LEU A 26 -0.67 -8.56 6.00
C LEU A 26 0.70 -8.87 5.40
N PRO A 27 1.20 -10.12 5.52
CA PRO A 27 2.46 -10.50 4.88
C PRO A 27 2.38 -10.28 3.35
N PRO A 28 3.54 -10.10 2.69
CA PRO A 28 3.59 -10.04 1.24
C PRO A 28 2.99 -11.28 0.57
N GLY A 29 2.33 -11.07 -0.56
CA GLY A 29 1.73 -12.14 -1.35
C GLY A 29 0.24 -11.93 -1.60
N LEU A 30 -0.25 -12.53 -2.70
CA LEU A 30 -1.65 -12.50 -3.06
C LEU A 30 -2.16 -13.89 -3.41
N ASP A 31 -3.04 -14.38 -2.53
CA ASP A 31 -3.81 -15.61 -2.71
C ASP A 31 -5.29 -15.41 -2.31
N GLU A 32 -6.11 -16.44 -2.51
CA GLU A 32 -7.53 -16.39 -2.12
C GLU A 32 -7.73 -16.22 -0.60
N GLY A 33 -6.78 -16.68 0.22
CA GLY A 33 -6.79 -16.56 1.68
C GLY A 33 -6.61 -15.11 2.12
N VAL A 34 -5.63 -14.40 1.53
CA VAL A 34 -5.39 -12.97 1.73
C VAL A 34 -6.63 -12.17 1.33
N ILE A 35 -7.26 -12.48 0.20
CA ILE A 35 -8.49 -11.80 -0.25
C ILE A 35 -9.64 -11.99 0.75
N ARG A 36 -9.84 -13.22 1.24
CA ARG A 36 -10.85 -13.52 2.26
C ARG A 36 -10.58 -12.79 3.56
N GLU A 37 -9.32 -12.74 4.00
CA GLU A 37 -8.92 -12.05 5.21
C GLU A 37 -9.13 -10.53 5.10
N ILE A 38 -8.79 -9.93 3.96
CA ILE A 38 -9.06 -8.51 3.69
C ILE A 38 -10.57 -8.22 3.76
N SER A 39 -11.38 -9.07 3.13
CA SER A 39 -12.83 -8.91 3.10
C SER A 39 -13.43 -9.03 4.50
N ARG A 40 -12.96 -9.99 5.30
CA ARG A 40 -13.33 -10.17 6.71
C ARG A 40 -12.95 -8.94 7.56
N ARG A 41 -11.72 -8.43 7.43
CA ARG A 41 -11.26 -7.24 8.16
C ARG A 41 -12.07 -5.98 7.83
N LYS A 42 -12.54 -5.88 6.58
CA LYS A 42 -13.35 -4.76 6.10
C LYS A 42 -14.85 -4.94 6.33
N ASN A 43 -15.28 -6.07 6.89
CA ASN A 43 -16.69 -6.42 7.08
C ASN A 43 -17.51 -6.25 5.79
N GLU A 44 -16.96 -6.74 4.68
CA GLU A 44 -17.61 -6.65 3.36
C GLU A 44 -18.77 -7.64 3.22
N PRO A 45 -19.80 -7.32 2.44
CA PRO A 45 -20.87 -8.26 2.12
C PRO A 45 -20.37 -9.39 1.19
N GLU A 46 -21.01 -10.56 1.25
CA GLU A 46 -20.58 -11.77 0.54
C GLU A 46 -20.42 -11.57 -0.98
N TRP A 47 -21.35 -10.83 -1.61
CA TRP A 47 -21.28 -10.57 -3.05
C TRP A 47 -19.99 -9.84 -3.46
N LEU A 48 -19.44 -9.01 -2.58
CA LEU A 48 -18.20 -8.28 -2.84
C LEU A 48 -16.99 -9.20 -2.69
N LEU A 49 -17.01 -10.12 -1.74
CA LEU A 49 -16.00 -11.16 -1.61
C LEU A 49 -15.95 -12.05 -2.87
N GLU A 50 -17.12 -12.53 -3.32
CA GLU A 50 -17.22 -13.33 -4.54
C GLU A 50 -16.71 -12.58 -5.77
N TRP A 51 -17.04 -11.29 -5.87
CA TRP A 51 -16.56 -10.43 -6.94
C TRP A 51 -15.02 -10.29 -6.93
N ARG A 52 -14.42 -10.09 -5.75
CA ARG A 52 -12.96 -10.03 -5.59
C ARG A 52 -12.28 -11.35 -5.97
N LEU A 53 -12.84 -12.48 -5.53
CA LEU A 53 -12.31 -13.81 -5.87
C LEU A 53 -12.39 -14.10 -7.37
N LYS A 54 -13.49 -13.71 -8.02
CA LYS A 54 -13.65 -13.82 -9.47
C LYS A 54 -12.62 -12.96 -10.21
N ALA A 55 -12.37 -11.74 -9.74
CA ALA A 55 -11.36 -10.85 -10.31
C ALA A 55 -9.95 -11.46 -10.19
N TYR A 56 -9.60 -12.01 -9.02
CA TYR A 56 -8.31 -12.67 -8.80
C TYR A 56 -8.11 -13.88 -9.73
N ARG A 57 -9.10 -14.76 -9.83
CA ARG A 57 -9.03 -15.92 -10.74
C ARG A 57 -8.87 -15.50 -12.19
N ARG A 58 -9.53 -14.41 -12.60
CA ARG A 58 -9.36 -13.86 -13.95
C ARG A 58 -7.95 -13.29 -14.13
N TRP A 59 -7.44 -12.56 -13.15
CA TRP A 59 -6.11 -11.96 -13.19
C TRP A 59 -5.00 -13.02 -13.34
N LEU A 60 -5.12 -14.18 -12.67
CA LEU A 60 -4.18 -15.29 -12.82
C LEU A 60 -4.06 -15.82 -14.25
N THR A 61 -5.07 -15.61 -15.10
CA THR A 61 -5.07 -16.01 -16.52
C THR A 61 -4.55 -14.94 -17.47
N MET A 62 -4.25 -13.75 -16.95
CA MET A 62 -3.81 -12.61 -17.75
C MET A 62 -2.28 -12.54 -17.81
N SER A 63 -1.76 -12.10 -18.95
CA SER A 63 -0.34 -11.75 -19.11
C SER A 63 -0.14 -10.27 -18.84
N GLU A 64 1.02 -9.90 -18.27
CA GLU A 64 1.41 -8.50 -18.10
C GLU A 64 1.49 -7.80 -19.48
N PRO A 65 0.80 -6.65 -19.68
CA PRO A 65 0.83 -5.94 -20.95
C PRO A 65 2.10 -5.08 -21.09
N HIS A 66 2.83 -5.25 -22.19
CA HIS A 66 4.06 -4.50 -22.50
C HIS A 66 3.93 -3.53 -23.69
N TRP A 67 2.72 -3.04 -23.98
CA TRP A 67 2.51 -2.11 -25.10
C TRP A 67 3.06 -0.69 -24.84
N SER A 68 3.41 -0.37 -23.59
CA SER A 68 4.01 0.93 -23.26
C SER A 68 5.49 0.96 -23.64
N ASN A 69 5.99 2.13 -24.06
CA ASN A 69 7.41 2.33 -24.39
C ASN A 69 8.31 2.49 -23.14
N VAL A 70 7.81 2.11 -21.95
CA VAL A 70 8.52 2.25 -20.69
C VAL A 70 9.27 0.96 -20.41
N ARG A 71 10.56 1.08 -20.09
CA ARG A 71 11.38 -0.06 -19.66
C ARG A 71 11.47 -0.08 -18.15
N TYR A 72 10.98 -1.14 -17.54
CA TYR A 72 11.05 -1.41 -16.11
C TYR A 72 11.42 -2.88 -15.89
N GLN A 73 11.95 -3.19 -14.71
CA GLN A 73 12.20 -4.57 -14.32
C GLN A 73 10.87 -5.28 -14.06
N PRO A 74 10.76 -6.60 -14.31
CA PRO A 74 9.55 -7.35 -14.03
C PRO A 74 9.05 -7.12 -12.61
N ILE A 75 7.73 -6.94 -12.47
CA ILE A 75 7.12 -6.71 -11.17
C ILE A 75 6.97 -8.05 -10.45
N ASP A 76 7.59 -8.18 -9.28
CA ASP A 76 7.26 -9.28 -8.37
C ASP A 76 5.98 -8.95 -7.60
N TYR A 77 4.85 -9.39 -8.15
CA TYR A 77 3.54 -9.21 -7.52
C TYR A 77 3.43 -9.88 -6.15
N GLN A 78 4.21 -10.93 -5.88
CA GLN A 78 4.17 -11.62 -4.59
C GLN A 78 5.02 -10.94 -3.51
N ALA A 79 5.88 -9.99 -3.88
CA ALA A 79 6.62 -9.16 -2.94
C ALA A 79 5.77 -8.00 -2.34
N ILE A 80 4.54 -7.81 -2.80
CA ILE A 80 3.67 -6.71 -2.40
C ILE A 80 2.78 -7.13 -1.22
N SER A 81 2.65 -6.28 -0.21
CA SER A 81 1.60 -6.40 0.80
C SER A 81 0.32 -5.70 0.31
N TYR A 82 -0.75 -6.46 0.18
CA TYR A 82 -2.03 -5.99 -0.38
C TYR A 82 -2.99 -5.40 0.66
N TYR A 83 -2.59 -5.38 1.93
CA TYR A 83 -3.37 -4.78 3.01
C TYR A 83 -2.45 -4.17 4.05
N SER A 84 -2.66 -2.89 4.30
CA SER A 84 -2.12 -2.18 5.45
C SER A 84 -3.16 -1.18 5.92
N ALA A 85 -3.50 -1.23 7.21
CA ALA A 85 -4.40 -0.28 7.84
C ALA A 85 -3.71 0.31 9.08
N PRO A 86 -3.76 1.64 9.27
CA PRO A 86 -3.24 2.23 10.51
C PRO A 86 -4.07 1.72 11.69
N ARG A 87 -3.41 1.41 12.80
CA ARG A 87 -4.10 1.24 14.07
C ARG A 87 -4.64 2.59 14.47
N THR A 88 -5.96 2.73 14.46
CA THR A 88 -6.60 3.96 14.93
C THR A 88 -6.23 4.15 16.40
N PRO A 89 -5.58 5.26 16.78
CA PRO A 89 -5.49 5.60 18.20
C PRO A 89 -6.92 5.73 18.74
N ARG A 90 -7.18 5.19 19.93
CA ARG A 90 -8.41 5.49 20.66
C ARG A 90 -8.39 6.98 20.97
N LEU A 91 -9.03 7.79 20.14
CA LEU A 91 -9.29 9.19 20.46
C LEU A 91 -10.34 9.19 21.58
N GLY A 92 -10.09 9.97 22.63
CA GLY A 92 -11.11 10.32 23.63
C GLY A 92 -12.30 11.01 22.95
N SER A 93 -13.43 11.10 23.65
CA SER A 93 -14.57 11.83 23.10
C SER A 93 -14.17 13.30 22.85
N LEU A 94 -14.86 13.98 21.93
CA LEU A 94 -14.63 15.40 21.66
C LEU A 94 -14.83 16.30 22.90
N GLU A 95 -15.47 15.76 23.95
CA GLU A 95 -15.70 16.43 25.23
C GLU A 95 -14.52 16.27 26.21
N GLU A 96 -13.55 15.40 25.90
CA GLU A 96 -12.33 15.15 26.69
C GLU A 96 -11.09 15.93 26.19
N LEU A 97 -11.21 16.71 25.11
CA LEU A 97 -10.16 17.59 24.56
C LEU A 97 -10.35 19.05 25.01
#